data_AF-A0A1G8Q8A8-F1
#
_entry.id   AF-A0A1G8Q8A8-F1
#
_cell.length_a   1.000
_cell.length_b   1.000
_cell.length_c   1.000
_cell.angle_alpha   90.00
_cell.angle_beta   90.00
_cell.angle_gamma   90.00
#
_symmetry.space_group_name_H-M   'P 1'
#
loop_
_entity.id
_entity.type
_entity.pdbx_description
1 polymer ?
#
loop_
_entity_poly.entity_id
_entity_poly.type
_entity_poly.pdbx_seq_one_letter_code
_entity_poly.pdbx_strand_id
1 'polypeptide(L)'
;MHNVRLIKYVWTHQTPEISSEWSKLLYEVELPFVPFHGLNIQLPDQRAWRIRDVEWNVEEQTFRCHIEDQFMNLLDVDDSYEDWIDMLLECGWELSGRYTNEHNKT
;
A
#
# COMPACT_ATOMS: atom_id res chain seq x y z
N MET A 1 -21.35 6.52 7.06
CA MET A 1 -20.20 5.72 6.60
C MET A 1 -19.57 6.45 5.44
N HIS A 2 -18.24 6.51 5.38
CA HIS A 2 -17.48 7.11 4.29
C HIS A 2 -16.71 6.01 3.57
N ASN A 3 -16.82 5.98 2.23
CA ASN A 3 -16.05 5.05 1.41
C ASN A 3 -14.60 5.52 1.38
N VAL A 4 -13.69 4.63 1.77
CA VAL A 4 -12.25 4.92 1.83
C VAL A 4 -11.49 3.83 1.10
N ARG A 5 -10.74 4.25 0.09
CA ARG A 5 -9.73 3.44 -0.59
C ARG A 5 -8.37 3.74 0.01
N LEU A 6 -7.82 2.77 0.73
CA LEU A 6 -6.44 2.80 1.18
C LEU A 6 -5.52 2.41 0.02
N ILE A 7 -4.43 3.15 -0.14
CA ILE A 7 -3.43 2.94 -1.20
C ILE A 7 -2.10 2.70 -0.52
N LYS A 8 -1.45 1.60 -0.90
CA LYS A 8 -0.13 1.21 -0.41
C LYS A 8 0.79 0.91 -1.57
N TYR A 9 2.04 1.38 -1.49
CA TYR A 9 3.10 0.91 -2.37
C TYR A 9 4.04 -0.03 -1.62
N VAL A 10 4.44 -1.10 -2.32
CA VAL A 10 5.44 -2.07 -1.86
C VAL A 10 6.53 -2.12 -2.91
N TRP A 11 7.80 -2.02 -2.51
CA TRP A 11 8.92 -2.02 -3.45
C TRP A 11 10.18 -2.66 -2.86
N THR A 12 11.11 -3.03 -3.73
CA THR A 12 12.24 -3.92 -3.39
C THR A 12 13.49 -3.23 -2.84
N HIS A 13 13.67 -1.93 -3.00
CA HIS A 13 14.87 -1.21 -2.56
C HIS A 13 14.53 -0.01 -1.67
N GLN A 14 15.53 0.77 -1.25
CA GLN A 14 15.30 1.86 -0.29
C GLN A 14 14.38 2.97 -0.84
N THR A 15 14.33 3.17 -2.16
CA THR A 15 13.42 4.14 -2.79
C THR A 15 12.76 3.54 -4.03
N PRO A 16 11.58 4.04 -4.44
CA PRO A 16 10.91 3.60 -5.67
C PRO A 16 11.78 3.75 -6.92
N GLU A 17 12.59 4.81 -6.99
CA GLU A 17 13.42 5.15 -8.14
C GLU A 17 14.56 4.14 -8.36
N ILE A 18 15.10 3.59 -7.28
CA ILE A 18 16.14 2.57 -7.34
C ILE A 18 15.58 1.14 -7.28
N SER A 19 14.29 0.99 -6.98
CA SER A 19 13.65 -0.32 -6.91
C SER A 19 13.53 -0.95 -8.30
N SER A 20 13.93 -2.22 -8.40
CA SER A 20 13.73 -3.01 -9.60
C SER A 20 12.24 -3.27 -9.87
N GLU A 21 11.46 -3.38 -8.80
CA GLU A 21 10.04 -3.73 -8.84
C GLU A 21 9.27 -2.97 -7.75
N TRP A 22 8.06 -2.54 -8.09
CA TRP A 22 7.11 -2.03 -7.13
C TRP A 22 5.67 -2.36 -7.52
N SER A 23 4.84 -2.57 -6.50
CA SER A 23 3.41 -2.87 -6.63
C SER A 23 2.59 -1.80 -5.95
N LYS A 24 1.46 -1.47 -6.56
CA LYS A 24 0.39 -0.68 -5.96
C LYS A 24 -0.71 -1.61 -5.49
N LEU A 25 -1.02 -1.56 -4.21
CA LEU A 25 -2.12 -2.29 -3.61
C LEU A 25 -3.22 -1.33 -3.12
N LEU A 26 -4.45 -1.82 -3.16
CA LEU A 26 -5.65 -1.13 -2.72
C LEU A 26 -6.37 -1.93 -1.63
N TYR A 27 -7.03 -1.25 -0.71
CA TYR A 27 -7.94 -1.86 0.25
C TYR A 27 -9.14 -0.95 0.45
N GLU A 28 -10.35 -1.47 0.22
CA GLU A 28 -11.59 -0.72 0.40
C GLU A 28 -12.13 -0.93 1.82
N VAL A 29 -12.45 0.16 2.51
CA VAL A 29 -12.99 0.14 3.88
C VAL A 29 -14.00 1.25 4.08
N GLU A 30 -15.02 1.01 4.90
CA GLU A 30 -15.93 2.06 5.36
C GLU A 30 -15.51 2.59 6.72
N LEU A 31 -15.38 3.91 6.83
CA LEU A 31 -15.12 4.57 8.12
C LEU A 31 -16.36 5.29 8.65
N PRO A 32 -16.57 5.30 9.98
CA PRO A 32 -17.67 6.05 10.59
C PRO A 32 -17.40 7.56 10.69
N PHE A 33 -16.24 8.02 10.22
CA PHE A 33 -15.80 9.42 10.22
C PHE A 33 -14.93 9.71 8.99
N VAL A 34 -14.71 10.99 8.70
CA VAL A 34 -13.85 11.44 7.58
C VAL A 34 -12.38 11.12 7.89
N PRO A 35 -11.64 10.41 7.00
CA PRO A 35 -10.23 10.11 7.22
C PRO A 35 -9.40 11.40 7.25
N PHE A 36 -8.30 11.38 7.99
CA PHE A 36 -7.40 12.53 8.13
C PHE A 36 -5.94 12.09 8.21
N HIS A 37 -5.04 13.00 7.85
CA HIS A 37 -3.60 12.80 7.93
C HIS A 37 -3.19 12.38 9.35
N GLY A 38 -2.41 11.29 9.44
CA GLY A 38 -1.86 10.79 10.68
C GLY A 38 -2.77 9.87 11.49
N LEU A 39 -3.99 9.60 11.02
CA LEU A 39 -4.82 8.54 11.56
C LEU A 39 -4.13 7.18 11.38
N ASN A 40 -4.10 6.37 12.44
CA ASN A 40 -3.68 4.97 12.36
C ASN A 40 -4.92 4.09 12.13
N ILE A 41 -4.94 3.34 11.04
CA ILE A 41 -5.97 2.35 10.73
C ILE A 41 -5.45 0.97 11.11
N GLN A 42 -6.17 0.29 11.99
CA GLN A 42 -5.91 -1.09 12.38
C GLN A 42 -6.87 -2.00 11.62
N LEU A 43 -6.39 -2.64 10.56
CA LEU A 43 -7.14 -3.66 9.83
C LEU A 43 -7.10 -5.01 10.58
N PRO A 44 -8.07 -5.90 10.38
CA PRO A 44 -8.05 -7.24 10.95
C PRO A 44 -6.75 -7.99 10.60
N ASP A 45 -6.16 -8.68 11.57
CA ASP A 45 -4.97 -9.55 11.42
C ASP A 45 -3.71 -8.89 10.81
N GLN A 46 -3.68 -7.55 10.78
CA GLN A 46 -2.57 -6.76 10.26
C GLN A 46 -1.96 -5.90 11.36
N ARG A 47 -0.87 -5.20 11.06
CA ARG A 47 -0.41 -4.09 11.92
C ARG A 47 -1.22 -2.82 11.66
N ALA A 48 -1.13 -1.85 12.56
CA ALA A 48 -1.68 -0.53 12.32
C ALA A 48 -0.90 0.20 11.20
N TRP A 49 -1.63 0.84 10.30
CA TRP A 49 -1.09 1.62 9.18
C TRP A 49 -1.44 3.09 9.34
N ARG A 50 -0.44 3.97 9.22
CA ARG A 50 -0.68 5.42 9.32
C ARG A 50 -1.06 6.01 7.96
N ILE A 51 -2.13 6.79 7.91
CA ILE A 51 -2.46 7.62 6.74
C ILE A 51 -1.46 8.77 6.62
N ARG A 52 -0.88 8.93 5.45
CA ARG A 52 0.06 9.99 5.08
C ARG A 52 -0.60 11.08 4.25
N ASP A 53 -1.53 10.73 3.36
CA ASP A 53 -2.25 11.73 2.56
C ASP A 53 -3.70 11.32 2.39
N VAL A 54 -4.59 12.31 2.28
CA VAL A 54 -6.02 12.13 2.06
C VAL A 54 -6.46 13.01 0.92
N GLU A 55 -7.08 12.41 -0.09
CA GLU A 55 -7.70 13.08 -1.22
C GLU A 55 -9.18 12.71 -1.27
N TRP A 56 -10.03 13.68 -1.61
CA TRP A 56 -11.44 13.41 -1.89
C TRP A 56 -11.67 13.33 -3.40
N ASN A 57 -12.01 12.14 -3.90
CA ASN A 57 -12.47 11.99 -5.27
C ASN A 57 -13.96 12.33 -5.34
N VAL A 58 -14.28 13.45 -6.00
CA VAL A 58 -15.65 13.99 -6.11
C VAL A 58 -16.53 13.08 -6.98
N GLU A 59 -16.00 12.52 -8.05
CA GLU A 59 -16.77 11.70 -9.00
C GLU A 59 -17.11 10.33 -8.40
N GLU A 60 -16.13 9.67 -7.79
CA GLU A 60 -16.28 8.36 -7.15
C GLU A 60 -16.90 8.44 -5.75
N GLN A 61 -17.13 9.65 -5.22
CA GLN A 61 -17.56 9.90 -3.84
C GLN A 61 -16.78 9.07 -2.81
N THR A 62 -15.45 9.03 -2.97
CA THR A 62 -14.57 8.15 -2.20
C THR A 62 -13.33 8.91 -1.73
N PHE A 63 -12.91 8.69 -0.49
CA PHE A 63 -11.62 9.17 -0.01
C PHE A 63 -10.50 8.24 -0.48
N ARG A 64 -9.48 8.78 -1.11
CA ARG A 64 -8.24 8.07 -1.45
C ARG A 64 -7.20 8.41 -0.39
N CYS A 65 -6.77 7.40 0.36
CA CYS A 65 -5.83 7.59 1.45
C CYS A 65 -4.53 6.85 1.17
N HIS A 66 -3.44 7.57 0.99
CA HIS A 66 -2.12 6.96 0.94
C HIS A 66 -1.70 6.60 2.36
N ILE A 67 -1.42 5.33 2.60
CA ILE A 67 -0.88 4.86 3.88
C ILE A 67 0.63 4.67 3.78
N GLU A 68 1.29 4.45 4.92
CA GLU A 68 2.73 4.16 4.96
C GLU A 68 3.15 3.07 3.97
N ASP A 69 4.08 3.45 3.08
CA ASP A 69 4.70 2.53 2.15
C ASP A 69 5.56 1.50 2.88
N GLN A 70 5.74 0.34 2.24
CA GLN A 70 6.59 -0.73 2.73
C GLN A 70 7.75 -0.91 1.76
N PHE A 71 8.97 -0.71 2.24
CA PHE A 71 10.16 -1.14 1.52
C PHE A 71 10.57 -2.53 2.03
N MET A 72 10.86 -3.43 1.10
CA MET A 72 11.45 -4.73 1.40
C MET A 72 12.96 -4.57 1.43
N ASN A 73 13.59 -4.87 2.56
CA ASN A 73 15.05 -4.96 2.59
C ASN A 73 15.46 -6.34 2.08
N LEU A 74 15.87 -6.45 0.83
CA LEU A 74 16.32 -7.72 0.22
C LEU A 74 17.57 -8.34 0.89
N LEU A 75 18.13 -7.70 1.92
CA LEU A 75 19.20 -8.27 2.74
C LEU A 75 18.70 -9.29 3.78
N ASP A 76 17.40 -9.28 4.11
CA ASP A 76 16.78 -10.32 4.91
C ASP A 76 16.33 -11.46 3.98
N VAL A 77 17.06 -12.57 4.05
CA VAL A 77 17.05 -13.67 3.08
C VAL A 77 15.78 -14.54 3.15
N ASP A 78 14.95 -14.35 4.18
CA ASP A 78 13.81 -15.24 4.47
C ASP A 78 12.48 -14.78 3.85
N ASP A 79 12.34 -13.50 3.47
CA ASP A 79 11.09 -12.96 2.93
C ASP A 79 11.29 -12.41 1.51
N SER A 80 10.73 -13.08 0.51
CA SER A 80 10.75 -12.56 -0.86
C SER A 80 9.69 -11.46 -1.05
N TYR A 81 9.92 -10.60 -2.03
CA TYR A 81 8.93 -9.58 -2.43
C TYR A 81 7.59 -10.20 -2.83
N GLU A 82 7.59 -11.33 -3.53
CA GLU A 82 6.37 -12.01 -3.96
C GLU A 82 5.61 -12.61 -2.76
N ASP A 83 6.30 -13.22 -1.78
CA ASP A 83 5.66 -13.76 -0.58
C ASP A 83 4.93 -12.65 0.21
N TRP A 84 5.50 -11.45 0.25
CA TRP A 84 4.87 -10.29 0.87
C TRP A 84 3.63 -9.80 0.12
N ILE A 85 3.68 -9.80 -1.21
CA ILE A 85 2.51 -9.47 -2.02
C ILE A 85 1.41 -10.51 -1.78
N ASP A 86 1.74 -11.80 -1.83
CA ASP A 86 0.79 -12.88 -1.62
C ASP A 86 0.13 -12.79 -0.24
N MET A 87 0.91 -12.54 0.81
CA MET A 87 0.39 -12.33 2.17
C MET A 87 -0.54 -11.12 2.30
N LEU A 88 -0.26 -10.00 1.60
CA LEU A 88 -1.17 -8.86 1.55
C LEU A 88 -2.47 -9.19 0.80
N LEU A 89 -2.38 -9.95 -0.30
CA LEU A 89 -3.56 -10.40 -1.05
C LEU A 89 -4.45 -11.32 -0.19
N GLU A 90 -3.86 -12.24 0.56
CA GLU A 90 -4.58 -13.09 1.53
C GLU A 90 -5.27 -12.25 2.63
N CYS A 91 -4.67 -11.12 2.99
CA CYS A 91 -5.21 -10.14 3.94
C CYS A 91 -6.29 -9.21 3.33
N GLY A 92 -6.72 -9.46 2.09
CA GLY A 92 -7.80 -8.73 1.42
C GLY A 92 -7.37 -7.46 0.69
N TRP A 93 -6.07 -7.25 0.51
CA TRP A 93 -5.59 -6.21 -0.42
C TRP A 93 -5.79 -6.65 -1.86
N GLU A 94 -5.97 -5.69 -2.76
CA GLU A 94 -6.08 -5.90 -4.20
C GLU A 94 -4.89 -5.31 -4.93
N LEU A 95 -4.29 -6.08 -5.84
CA LEU A 95 -3.21 -5.61 -6.70
C LEU A 95 -3.78 -4.73 -7.83
N SER A 96 -3.49 -3.42 -7.78
CA SER A 96 -3.95 -2.46 -8.79
C SER A 96 -2.91 -2.17 -9.87
N GLY A 97 -1.65 -2.52 -9.66
CA GLY A 97 -0.61 -2.34 -10.67
C GLY A 97 0.74 -2.90 -10.23
N ARG A 98 1.49 -3.44 -11.19
CA ARG A 98 2.90 -3.82 -11.05
C ARG A 98 3.75 -3.00 -12.00
N TYR A 99 4.89 -2.56 -11.51
CA TYR A 99 5.79 -1.69 -12.24
C TYR A 99 7.21 -2.21 -12.08
N THR A 100 7.91 -2.33 -13.21
CA THR A 100 9.30 -2.78 -13.25
C THR A 100 10.17 -1.64 -13.75
N ASN A 101 11.33 -1.45 -13.12
CA ASN A 101 12.32 -0.49 -13.58
C ASN A 101 13.41 -1.24 -14.35
N GLU A 102 13.26 -1.30 -15.67
CA GLU A 102 14.16 -2.07 -16.55
C GLU A 102 15.62 -1.58 -16.52
N HIS A 103 15.87 -0.36 -16.04
CA HIS A 103 17.20 0.24 -15.97
C HIS A 103 18.07 -0.29 -14.82
N ASN A 104 17.49 -1.00 -13.84
CA ASN A 104 18.21 -1.52 -12.66
C ASN A 104 18.38 -3.04 -12.69
N LYS A 105 18.14 -3.70 -13.83
CA LYS A 105 18.49 -5.11 -14.04
C LYS A 105 19.98 -5.23 -14.37
N THR A 106 20.87 -4.96 -13.41
CA THR A 106 22.31 -5.21 -13.57
C THR A 106 22.84 -6.03 -12.41
#